data_AF-A0A0P9WAR5-F1
#
_entry.id   AF-A0A0P9WAR5-F1
#
_cell.length_a   1.000
_cell.length_b   1.000
_cell.length_c   1.000
_cell.angle_alpha   90.00
_cell.angle_beta   90.00
_cell.angle_gamma   90.00
#
_symmetry.space_group_name_H-M   'P 1'
#
loop_
_entity.id
_entity.type
_entity.pdbx_description
1 polymer ?
#
loop_
_entity_poly.entity_id
_entity_poly.type
_entity_poly.pdbx_seq_one_letter_code
_entity_poly.pdbx_strand_id
1 'polypeptide(L)' 'MIAELAATGMAVIVVSSDLDEVLGLSHRVMVMSRGRQMGILERGEATPVSVMEMATA' A
#
# COMPACT_ATOMS: atom_id res chain seq x y z
N MET A 1 14.95 -2.90 -9.23
CA MET A 1 14.53 -1.69 -9.97
C MET A 1 13.60 -0.75 -9.18
N ILE A 2 12.33 -1.10 -8.86
CA ILE A 2 11.42 -0.16 -8.15
C ILE A 2 11.92 0.20 -6.75
N ALA A 3 12.27 -0.81 -5.94
CA ALA A 3 12.79 -0.61 -4.59
C ALA A 3 14.14 0.15 -4.58
N GLU A 4 14.97 -0.05 -5.60
CA GLU A 4 16.25 0.67 -5.74
C GLU A 4 16.03 2.16 -5.99
N LEU A 5 15.04 2.54 -6.83
CA LEU A 5 14.70 3.95 -7.04
C LEU A 5 14.17 4.59 -5.76
N ALA A 6 13.36 3.87 -4.98
CA ALA A 6 12.92 4.36 -3.68
C ALA A 6 14.12 4.55 -2.72
N ALA A 7 15.08 3.62 -2.75
CA ALA A 7 16.29 3.69 -1.92
C ALA A 7 17.23 4.86 -2.27
N THR A 8 17.16 5.43 -3.48
CA THR A 8 17.91 6.65 -3.84
C THR A 8 17.22 7.95 -3.42
N GLY A 9 16.10 7.87 -2.69
CA GLY A 9 15.33 9.01 -2.21
C GLY A 9 14.23 9.48 -3.17
N MET A 10 13.96 8.73 -4.25
CA MET A 10 12.83 9.01 -5.14
C MET A 10 11.51 8.60 -4.48
N ALA A 11 10.49 9.46 -4.57
CA ALA A 11 9.14 9.06 -4.21
C ALA A 11 8.55 8.13 -5.28
N VAL A 12 7.99 7.00 -4.87
CA VAL A 12 7.40 6.00 -5.76
C VAL A 12 5.97 5.71 -5.30
N ILE A 13 5.03 5.73 -6.24
CA ILE A 13 3.65 5.30 -6.03
C ILE A 13 3.44 4.02 -6.85
N VAL A 14 3.10 2.94 -6.15
CA VAL A 14 2.71 1.67 -6.76
C VAL A 14 1.19 1.53 -6.64
N VAL A 15 0.53 1.21 -7.75
CA VAL A 15 -0.90 0.90 -7.77
C VAL A 15 -1.04 -0.52 -8.26
N SER A 16 -1.54 -1.40 -7.39
CA SER A 16 -1.78 -2.80 -7.71
C SER A 16 -3.02 -3.28 -6.97
N SER A 17 -3.69 -4.27 -7.56
CA SER A 17 -4.77 -5.03 -6.92
C SER A 17 -4.26 -6.31 -6.24
N ASP A 18 -2.98 -6.64 -6.42
CA ASP A 18 -2.33 -7.78 -5.77
C ASP A 18 -1.76 -7.35 -4.41
N LEU A 19 -2.31 -7.93 -3.35
CA LEU A 19 -2.00 -7.55 -1.98
C LEU A 19 -0.55 -7.90 -1.59
N ASP A 20 -0.03 -9.03 -2.08
CA ASP A 20 1.33 -9.46 -1.77
C ASP A 20 2.36 -8.50 -2.40
N GLU A 21 2.05 -7.98 -3.59
CA GLU A 21 2.89 -6.98 -4.25
C GLU A 21 2.93 -5.66 -3.47
N VAL A 22 1.76 -5.13 -3.08
CA VAL A 22 1.70 -3.85 -2.36
C VAL A 22 2.39 -3.96 -1.00
N LEU A 23 2.16 -5.05 -0.27
CA LEU A 23 2.77 -5.29 1.04
C LEU A 23 4.29 -5.52 0.93
N GLY A 24 4.73 -6.22 -0.12
CA GLY A 24 6.15 -6.49 -0.37
C GLY A 24 6.95 -5.23 -0.66
N LEU A 25 6.41 -4.34 -1.51
CA LEU A 25 7.13 -3.18 -2.03
C LEU A 25 6.94 -1.89 -1.23
N SER A 26 5.82 -1.75 -0.51
CA SER A 26 5.43 -0.45 0.04
C SER A 26 5.97 -0.20 1.44
N HIS A 27 6.25 1.06 1.73
CA HIS A 27 6.50 1.57 3.09
C HIS A 27 5.18 1.88 3.81
N ARG A 28 4.15 2.24 3.03
CA ARG A 28 2.81 2.64 3.48
C ARG A 28 1.81 2.22 2.42
N VAL A 29 0.60 1.85 2.83
CA VAL A 29 -0.47 1.43 1.92
C VAL A 29 -1.66 2.35 2.09
N MET A 30 -2.00 3.10 1.05
CA MET A 30 -3.26 3.85 0.99
C MET A 30 -4.35 2.94 0.45
N VAL A 31 -5.41 2.74 1.22
CA VAL A 31 -6.55 1.92 0.81
C VAL A 31 -7.60 2.83 0.16
N MET A 32 -8.06 2.44 -1.02
CA MET A 32 -9.13 3.12 -1.74
C MET A 32 -10.34 2.19 -1.91
N SER A 33 -11.54 2.72 -1.70
CA SER A 33 -12.79 2.00 -1.96
C SER A 33 -13.84 2.97 -2.51
N ARG A 34 -14.55 2.55 -3.57
CA ARG A 34 -15.60 3.35 -4.23
C ARG A 34 -15.17 4.79 -4.56
N GLY A 35 -13.93 4.97 -5.03
CA GLY A 35 -13.38 6.27 -5.40
C GLY A 35 -13.00 7.17 -4.20
N ARG A 36 -12.98 6.64 -2.98
CA ARG A 36 -12.63 7.38 -1.76
C ARG A 36 -11.38 6.79 -1.12
N GLN A 37 -10.57 7.66 -0.51
CA GLN A 37 -9.50 7.24 0.39
C GLN A 37 -10.13 6.78 1.71
N MET A 38 -9.86 5.53 2.09
CA MET A 38 -10.37 4.92 3.31
C MET A 38 -9.40 5.10 4.49
N GLY A 39 -8.11 5.14 4.20
CA GLY A 39 -7.06 5.36 5.19
C GLY A 39 -5.67 5.05 4.64
N ILE A 40 -4.65 5.21 5.48
CA ILE A 40 -3.27 4.84 5.19
C ILE A 40 -2.77 3.96 6.32
N LEU A 41 -2.21 2.81 5.97
CA LEU A 41 -1.57 1.88 6.89
C LEU A 41 -0.06 2.01 6.76
N GLU A 42 0.63 2.17 7.89
CA GLU A 42 2.09 2.08 7.93
C GLU A 42 2.54 0.61 7.76
N ARG A 43 3.78 0.36 7.33
CA ARG A 43 4.28 -1.01 7.05
C ARG A 43 4.04 -2.03 8.17
N GLY A 44 4.11 -1.62 9.44
CA GLY A 44 3.86 -2.52 10.58
C GLY A 44 2.39 -2.89 10.78
N GLU A 45 1.47 -2.10 10.22
CA GLU A 45 0.01 -2.24 10.36
C GLU A 45 -0.64 -2.78 9.08
N ALA A 46 0.07 -2.69 7.95
CA ALA A 46 -0.37 -3.18 6.65
C ALA A 46 -0.27 -4.72 6.62
N THR A 47 -1.36 -5.38 6.97
CA THR A 47 -1.54 -6.83 6.86
C THR A 47 -2.62 -7.11 5.82
N PRO A 48 -2.68 -8.34 5.27
CA PRO A 48 -3.77 -8.68 4.36
C PRO A 48 -5.16 -8.43 4.95
N VAL A 49 -5.33 -8.73 6.24
CA VAL A 49 -6.58 -8.56 6.97
C VAL A 49 -6.93 -7.08 7.14
N SER A 50 -6.01 -6.27 7.68
CA SER A 50 -6.28 -4.84 7.93
C SER A 50 -6.56 -4.04 6.65
N VAL A 51 -5.90 -4.41 5.53
CA VAL A 51 -6.19 -3.80 4.21
C VAL A 51 -7.60 -4.17 3.75
N MET A 52 -7.98 -5.44 3.85
CA MET A 52 -9.31 -5.91 3.44
C MET A 52 -10.43 -5.34 4.33
N GLU A 53 -10.23 -5.25 5.64
CA GLU A 53 -11.15 -4.60 6.57
C GLU A 53 -11.36 -3.13 6.17
N MET A 54 -10.29 -2.39 5.89
CA MET A 54 -10.37 -0.99 5.47
C MET A 54 -11.01 -0.81 4.08
N ALA A 55 -10.83 -1.76 3.16
CA ALA A 55 -11.41 -1.70 1.82
C ALA A 55 -12.92 -2.01 1.79
N THR A 56 -13.41 -2.75 2.80
CA THR A 56 -14.80 -3.23 2.88
C THR A 56 -15.65 -2.50 3.91
N ALA A 57 -15.05 -1.70 4.78
CA ALA A 57 -15.72 -0.73 5.65
C ALA A 57 -16.49 0.34 4.85
#